data_AF-A0A4S8SMU2-F1
#
_entry.id   AF-A0A4S8SMU2-F1
#
_cell.length_a   1.000
_cell.length_b   1.000
_cell.length_c   1.000
_cell.angle_alpha   90.00
_cell.angle_beta   90.00
_cell.angle_gamma   90.00
#
_symmetry.space_group_name_H-M   'P 1'
#
loop_
_entity.id
_entity.type
_entity.pdbx_description
1 polymer ?
#
loop_
_entity_poly.entity_id
_entity_poly.type
_entity_poly.pdbx_seq_one_letter_code
_entity_poly.pdbx_strand_id
1 'polypeptide(L)'
;MDSAAALNRLLAVLTERGIGLGYDELGWLFESPQYKDSMTSWVHEYLSPATLLSLEEHDLHAHILQTNYKATTTDGMPQPMQETDFENAINTLEASTAAIEKQTAILEAQRSALRNLQALNQEPISTISESDEKKSSQARTKTQLDLETNELTEVNQQRVGATKRHAESSLNLLKTSSQRQLDKDDRLLDGLQKVMFKLAPLESSETRLPDFNLLSSALVKLEGKIIKDRTNATYIETLHSLAGETDGFEHESRGQAVQEAYALAEELESLITEVDSVLEMTISRRYRAPIVNALKLSDAQAQLEQQSWLEYVVRTLHELAQKTEDLASCTQDTLAYTSAISHVSDALAQTLPPPSQPPSRLDRKQSVRGPSPKKNMNPILHRQGVKDPALEILGYHGIRIPVESGTDGEAVSQALRSAMFERQSRLHDLQRSTEQSVAAQVAESINMVDGELQNLLEVLYAHSPYATVHLADSKAKDRLEHLDHEIEGLGDGIKRLDVDRLAEAEQTRLSAALDA
;
A
#
# COMPACT_ATOMS: atom_id res chain seq x y z
N MET A 1 31.54 30.56 -11.86
CA MET A 1 31.43 31.94 -11.34
C MET A 1 32.80 32.39 -10.87
N ASP A 2 33.09 33.69 -10.95
CA ASP A 2 34.42 34.22 -10.65
C ASP A 2 34.81 34.01 -9.19
N SER A 3 36.05 33.57 -8.99
CA SER A 3 36.67 33.36 -7.67
C SER A 3 36.56 34.59 -6.74
N ALA A 4 36.55 35.79 -7.33
CA ALA A 4 36.38 37.04 -6.60
C ALA A 4 34.95 37.23 -6.08
N ALA A 5 33.92 36.78 -6.83
CA ALA A 5 32.53 36.83 -6.39
C ALA A 5 32.26 35.83 -5.26
N ALA A 6 32.87 34.63 -5.32
CA ALA A 6 32.79 33.63 -4.25
C ALA A 6 33.46 34.13 -2.95
N LEU A 7 34.64 34.76 -3.05
CA LEU A 7 35.34 35.34 -1.92
C LEU A 7 34.55 36.47 -1.27
N ASN A 8 33.99 37.40 -2.07
CA ASN A 8 33.17 38.50 -1.55
C ASN A 8 31.90 38.00 -0.86
N ARG A 9 31.29 36.92 -1.38
CA ARG A 9 30.13 36.29 -0.78
C ARG A 9 30.46 35.63 0.56
N LEU A 10 31.59 34.92 0.63
CA LEU A 10 32.09 34.33 1.88
C LEU A 10 32.34 35.42 2.93
N LEU A 11 32.99 36.53 2.55
CA LEU A 11 33.25 37.64 3.46
C LEU A 11 31.96 38.32 3.93
N ALA A 12 30.99 38.56 3.04
CA ALA A 12 29.70 39.13 3.41
C ALA A 12 29.02 38.27 4.50
N VAL A 13 28.94 36.95 4.29
CA VAL A 13 28.33 36.03 5.25
C VAL A 13 29.11 35.96 6.58
N LEU A 14 30.44 35.98 6.54
CA LEU A 14 31.28 36.00 7.75
C LEU A 14 31.08 37.29 8.56
N THR A 15 30.97 38.43 7.87
CA THR A 15 30.70 39.73 8.51
C THR A 15 29.30 39.81 9.10
N GLU A 16 28.28 39.31 8.41
CA GLU A 16 26.90 39.26 8.91
C GLU A 16 26.77 38.39 10.17
N ARG A 17 27.62 37.37 10.32
CA ARG A 17 27.62 36.45 11.48
C ARG A 17 28.64 36.80 12.56
N GLY A 18 29.35 37.93 12.43
CA GLY A 18 30.31 38.40 13.43
C GLY A 18 31.54 37.49 13.62
N ILE A 19 31.91 36.72 12.60
CA ILE A 19 33.06 35.82 12.66
C ILE A 19 34.30 36.60 12.21
N GLY A 20 35.31 36.72 13.09
CA GLY A 20 36.48 37.58 12.92
C GLY A 20 37.56 37.08 11.95
N LEU A 21 37.18 36.52 10.80
CA LEU A 21 38.10 36.12 9.73
C LEU A 21 38.13 37.20 8.63
N GLY A 22 39.32 37.74 8.36
CA GLY A 22 39.52 38.86 7.44
C GLY A 22 39.87 38.44 6.00
N TYR A 23 39.83 39.41 5.08
CA TYR A 23 40.26 39.24 3.68
C TYR A 23 41.68 38.66 3.58
N ASP A 24 42.59 39.08 4.46
CA ASP A 24 44.00 38.70 4.44
C ASP A 24 44.25 37.22 4.79
N GLU A 25 43.35 36.59 5.54
CA GLU A 25 43.47 35.18 5.95
C GLU A 25 42.87 34.23 4.90
N LEU A 26 41.83 34.69 4.19
CA LEU A 26 41.09 33.89 3.20
C LEU A 26 41.56 34.13 1.76
N GLY A 27 42.19 35.28 1.48
CA GLY A 27 42.67 35.65 0.14
C GLY A 27 43.64 34.64 -0.45
N TRP A 28 44.59 34.15 0.35
CA TRP A 28 45.55 33.12 -0.07
C TRP A 28 44.87 31.83 -0.56
N LEU A 29 43.72 31.47 0.02
CA LEU A 29 42.99 30.25 -0.31
C LEU A 29 42.38 30.29 -1.73
N PHE A 30 41.98 31.48 -2.19
CA PHE A 30 41.42 31.71 -3.52
C PHE A 30 42.49 32.08 -4.57
N GLU A 31 43.68 32.51 -4.13
CA GLU A 31 44.84 32.75 -5.00
C GLU A 31 45.59 31.46 -5.38
N SER A 32 45.57 30.44 -4.53
CA SER A 32 46.21 29.14 -4.82
C SER A 32 45.41 28.31 -5.83
N PRO A 33 45.98 27.92 -6.99
CA PRO A 33 45.25 27.24 -8.06
C PRO A 33 44.79 25.82 -7.70
N GLN A 34 45.38 25.20 -6.67
CA GLN A 34 44.99 23.85 -6.22
C GLN A 34 43.71 23.86 -5.37
N TYR A 35 43.46 24.93 -4.62
CA TYR A 35 42.35 25.02 -3.67
C TYR A 35 41.22 25.93 -4.17
N LYS A 36 41.50 26.80 -5.15
CA LYS A 36 40.54 27.74 -5.74
C LYS A 36 39.27 27.06 -6.24
N ASP A 37 39.40 25.96 -6.99
CA ASP A 37 38.24 25.27 -7.56
C ASP A 37 37.45 24.50 -6.49
N SER A 38 38.15 23.89 -5.53
CA SER A 38 37.51 23.22 -4.39
C SER A 38 36.78 24.20 -3.47
N MET A 39 37.36 25.37 -3.22
CA MET A 39 36.79 26.38 -2.33
C MET A 39 35.63 27.12 -2.98
N THR A 40 35.71 27.40 -4.30
CA THR A 40 34.57 27.98 -5.02
C THR A 40 33.40 27.00 -5.12
N SER A 41 33.67 25.69 -5.26
CA SER A 41 32.64 24.65 -5.15
C SER A 41 32.04 24.59 -3.74
N TRP A 42 32.88 24.63 -2.70
CA TRP A 42 32.42 24.65 -1.31
C TRP A 42 31.57 25.89 -0.99
N VAL A 43 31.98 27.08 -1.44
CA VAL A 43 31.16 28.29 -1.24
C VAL A 43 29.81 28.17 -1.94
N HIS A 44 29.76 27.55 -3.12
CA HIS A 44 28.49 27.35 -3.81
C HIS A 44 27.60 26.31 -3.09
N GLU A 45 28.18 25.22 -2.62
CA GLU A 45 27.45 24.11 -2.02
C GLU A 45 26.91 24.45 -0.62
N TYR A 46 27.69 25.20 0.16
CA TYR A 46 27.39 25.47 1.58
C TYR A 46 26.88 26.89 1.85
N LEU A 47 27.18 27.89 1.00
CA LEU A 47 26.79 29.31 1.20
C LEU A 47 25.70 29.79 0.22
N SER A 48 24.75 28.90 -0.11
CA SER A 48 23.55 29.22 -0.89
C SER A 48 22.46 29.83 0.01
N PRO A 49 21.53 30.67 -0.50
CA PRO A 49 20.45 31.25 0.33
C PRO A 49 19.54 30.16 0.92
N ALA A 50 19.46 29.00 0.26
CA ALA A 50 18.71 27.84 0.74
C ALA A 50 19.43 27.05 1.86
N THR A 51 20.75 27.23 2.04
CA THR A 51 21.56 26.51 3.04
C THR A 51 21.99 27.39 4.20
N LEU A 52 21.80 28.71 4.09
CA LEU A 52 22.14 29.69 5.12
C LEU A 52 20.88 30.16 5.84
N LEU A 53 20.73 29.74 7.09
CA LEU A 53 19.71 30.34 7.97
C LEU A 53 20.05 31.80 8.21
N SER A 54 19.09 32.69 8.03
CA SER A 54 19.20 34.09 8.44
C SER A 54 19.42 34.21 9.96
N LEU A 55 19.85 35.38 10.42
CA LEU A 55 20.09 35.62 11.85
C LEU A 55 18.81 35.38 12.69
N GLU A 56 17.67 35.82 12.17
CA GLU A 56 16.35 35.62 12.81
C GLU A 56 15.94 34.15 12.81
N GLU A 57 16.15 33.42 11.71
CA GLU A 57 15.87 31.97 11.65
C GLU A 57 16.81 31.17 12.54
N HIS A 58 18.07 31.61 12.69
CA HIS A 58 19.02 30.98 13.61
C HIS A 58 18.60 31.17 15.07
N ASP A 59 18.19 32.37 15.45
CA ASP A 59 17.65 32.66 16.78
C ASP A 59 16.36 31.89 17.04
N LEU A 60 15.47 31.81 16.03
CA LEU A 60 14.24 31.02 16.09
C LEU A 60 14.54 29.52 16.23
N HIS A 61 15.47 28.98 15.45
CA HIS A 61 15.88 27.58 15.54
C HIS A 61 16.53 27.26 16.89
N ALA A 62 17.37 28.15 17.41
CA ALA A 62 17.92 28.04 18.76
C ALA A 62 16.81 28.05 19.82
N HIS A 63 15.78 28.88 19.64
CA HIS A 63 14.61 28.91 20.52
C HIS A 63 13.75 27.64 20.42
N ILE A 64 13.55 27.08 19.23
CA ILE A 64 12.83 25.83 18.98
C ILE A 64 13.55 24.63 19.61
N LEU A 65 14.88 24.56 19.47
CA LEU A 65 15.71 23.55 20.12
C LEU A 65 15.65 23.64 21.64
N GLN A 66 15.65 24.84 22.21
CA GLN A 66 15.54 25.05 23.66
C GLN A 66 14.14 24.70 24.21
N THR A 67 13.10 24.89 23.40
CA THR A 67 11.70 24.67 23.82
C THR A 67 11.20 23.24 23.59
N ASN A 68 12.04 22.33 23.05
CA ASN A 68 11.66 20.93 22.73
C ASN A 68 10.35 20.87 21.92
N TYR A 69 10.11 21.85 21.05
CA TYR A 69 8.95 21.84 20.18
C TYR A 69 9.17 20.81 19.07
N LYS A 70 8.76 19.56 19.33
CA LYS A 70 8.63 18.56 18.29
C LYS A 70 7.46 19.00 17.43
N ALA A 71 7.75 19.63 16.29
CA ALA A 71 6.80 19.72 15.21
C ALA A 71 6.34 18.27 14.94
N THR A 72 5.09 17.98 15.30
CA THR A 72 4.41 16.81 14.79
C THR A 72 4.42 16.97 13.29
N THR A 73 5.28 16.22 12.61
CA THR A 73 5.19 15.95 11.17
C THR A 73 3.93 15.13 10.96
N THR A 74 2.78 15.79 11.14
CA THR A 74 1.48 15.31 10.70
C THR A 74 1.35 15.78 9.26
N ASP A 75 1.57 14.81 8.39
CA ASP A 75 0.99 14.70 7.06
C ASP A 75 -0.31 15.52 6.96
N GLY A 76 -0.29 16.57 6.12
CA GLY A 76 -1.50 17.32 5.75
C GLY A 76 -1.73 18.70 6.39
N MET A 77 -0.75 19.33 7.06
CA MET A 77 -0.87 20.76 7.33
C MET A 77 -0.36 21.57 6.13
N PRO A 78 -1.18 22.45 5.52
CA PRO A 78 -0.75 23.29 4.41
C PRO A 78 0.39 24.19 4.89
N GLN A 79 1.48 24.19 4.13
CA GLN A 79 2.63 25.05 4.38
C GLN A 79 2.14 26.51 4.49
N PRO A 80 2.58 27.29 5.50
CA PRO A 80 2.34 28.72 5.48
C PRO A 80 3.00 29.29 4.22
N MET A 81 2.18 29.83 3.31
CA MET A 81 2.63 30.43 2.05
C MET A 81 3.82 31.36 2.32
N GLN A 82 4.88 31.20 1.55
CA GLN A 82 6.08 32.03 1.71
C GLN A 82 5.82 33.43 1.12
N GLU A 83 6.56 34.44 1.57
CA GLU A 83 6.43 35.83 1.07
C GLU A 83 6.57 35.91 -0.47
N THR A 84 7.42 35.06 -1.05
CA THR A 84 7.59 34.93 -2.50
C THR A 84 6.34 34.42 -3.21
N ASP A 85 5.54 33.57 -2.56
CA ASP A 85 4.29 33.06 -3.11
C ASP A 85 3.22 34.15 -3.09
N PHE A 86 3.22 35.01 -2.08
CA PHE A 86 2.35 36.19 -2.03
C PHE A 86 2.70 37.19 -3.14
N GLU A 87 3.98 37.48 -3.36
CA GLU A 87 4.42 38.33 -4.47
C GLU A 87 3.99 37.76 -5.82
N ASN A 88 4.16 36.46 -6.04
CA ASN A 88 3.76 35.79 -7.28
C ASN A 88 2.23 35.77 -7.46
N ALA A 89 1.47 35.53 -6.39
CA ALA A 89 0.01 35.57 -6.42
C ALA A 89 -0.54 36.97 -6.72
N ILE A 90 0.08 38.01 -6.15
CA ILE A 90 -0.28 39.41 -6.42
C ILE A 90 0.00 39.75 -7.89
N ASN A 91 1.20 39.43 -8.39
CA ASN A 91 1.58 39.71 -9.77
C ASN A 91 0.66 39.00 -10.78
N THR A 92 0.27 37.75 -10.50
CA THR A 92 -0.66 36.99 -11.36
C THR A 92 -2.09 37.54 -11.28
N LEU A 93 -2.55 37.95 -10.10
CA LEU A 93 -3.85 38.58 -9.93
C LEU A 93 -3.94 39.94 -10.65
N GLU A 94 -2.90 40.75 -10.56
CA GLU A 94 -2.82 42.03 -11.29
C GLU A 94 -2.83 41.82 -12.80
N ALA A 95 -2.07 40.84 -13.31
CA ALA A 95 -2.08 40.49 -14.72
C ALA A 95 -3.47 40.02 -15.20
N SER A 96 -4.15 39.20 -14.39
CA SER A 96 -5.52 38.74 -14.68
C SER A 96 -6.53 39.90 -14.67
N THR A 97 -6.44 40.78 -13.68
CA THR A 97 -7.31 41.96 -13.57
C THR A 97 -7.13 42.89 -14.77
N ALA A 98 -5.88 43.15 -15.17
CA ALA A 98 -5.59 43.95 -16.37
C ALA A 98 -6.10 43.30 -17.66
N ALA A 99 -6.13 41.96 -17.74
CA ALA A 99 -6.71 41.24 -18.87
C ALA A 99 -8.24 41.35 -18.90
N ILE A 100 -8.89 41.23 -17.74
CA ILE A 100 -10.35 41.40 -17.60
C ILE A 100 -10.75 42.82 -17.95
N GLU A 101 -10.02 43.84 -17.50
CA GLU A 101 -10.27 45.25 -17.85
C GLU A 101 -10.17 45.51 -19.35
N LYS A 102 -9.20 44.88 -20.03
CA LYS A 102 -9.11 44.95 -21.50
C LYS A 102 -10.33 44.30 -22.15
N GLN A 103 -10.76 43.14 -21.65
CA GLN A 103 -11.92 42.44 -22.18
C GLN A 103 -13.21 43.22 -21.95
N THR A 104 -13.40 43.82 -20.78
CA THR A 104 -14.57 44.66 -20.49
C THR A 104 -14.59 45.93 -21.34
N ALA A 105 -13.44 46.58 -21.54
CA ALA A 105 -13.33 47.72 -22.46
C ALA A 105 -13.69 47.35 -23.90
N ILE A 106 -13.25 46.17 -24.38
CA ILE A 106 -13.62 45.66 -25.71
C ILE A 106 -15.12 45.38 -25.78
N LEU A 107 -15.71 44.74 -24.75
CA LEU A 107 -17.13 44.44 -24.70
C LEU A 107 -17.98 45.73 -24.64
N GLU A 108 -17.53 46.75 -23.92
CA GLU A 108 -18.19 48.06 -23.91
C GLU A 108 -18.12 48.76 -25.27
N ALA A 109 -16.96 48.70 -25.93
CA ALA A 109 -16.80 49.20 -27.30
C ALA A 109 -17.75 48.46 -28.26
N GLN A 110 -17.81 47.13 -28.20
CA GLN A 110 -18.73 46.31 -28.99
C GLN A 110 -20.21 46.62 -28.67
N ARG A 111 -20.56 46.79 -27.40
CA ARG A 111 -21.91 47.16 -26.97
C ARG A 111 -22.31 48.53 -27.51
N SER A 112 -21.40 49.49 -27.52
CA SER A 112 -21.63 50.82 -28.07
C SER A 112 -21.81 50.77 -29.60
N ALA A 113 -21.02 49.97 -30.30
CA ALA A 113 -21.14 49.75 -31.75
C ALA A 113 -22.46 49.06 -32.12
N LEU A 114 -22.89 48.05 -31.35
CA LEU A 114 -24.17 47.38 -31.55
C LEU A 114 -25.35 48.30 -31.28
N ARG A 115 -25.30 49.15 -30.26
CA ARG A 115 -26.34 50.17 -30.03
C ARG A 115 -26.42 51.18 -31.17
N ASN A 116 -25.28 51.60 -31.73
CA ASN A 116 -25.25 52.49 -32.89
C ASN A 116 -25.83 51.81 -34.13
N LEU A 117 -25.52 50.53 -34.36
CA LEU A 117 -26.13 49.75 -35.45
C LEU A 117 -27.63 49.54 -35.25
N GLN A 118 -28.07 49.28 -34.02
CA GLN A 118 -29.50 49.13 -33.69
C GLN A 118 -30.27 50.44 -33.90
N ALA A 119 -29.64 51.59 -33.64
CA ALA A 119 -30.21 52.90 -33.94
C ALA A 119 -30.30 53.17 -35.45
N LEU A 120 -29.31 52.73 -36.24
CA LEU A 120 -29.35 52.80 -37.71
C LEU A 120 -30.41 51.85 -38.32
N ASN A 121 -30.60 50.66 -37.73
CA ASN A 121 -31.57 49.67 -38.20
C ASN A 121 -33.03 49.96 -37.79
N GLN A 122 -33.27 51.03 -37.03
CA GLN A 122 -34.62 51.50 -36.72
C GLN A 122 -35.24 52.37 -37.84
N GLU A 123 -34.50 52.73 -38.89
CA GLU A 123 -35.12 53.33 -40.09
C GLU A 123 -35.95 52.27 -40.85
N PRO A 124 -37.25 52.51 -41.11
CA PRO A 124 -38.16 51.44 -41.49
C PRO A 124 -38.19 51.25 -43.00
N ILE A 125 -37.28 50.45 -43.54
CA ILE A 125 -37.41 49.88 -44.88
C ILE A 125 -37.02 48.40 -44.81
N SER A 126 -37.99 47.48 -45.04
CA SER A 126 -37.83 46.02 -45.32
C SER A 126 -38.23 44.96 -44.27
N THR A 127 -39.29 45.16 -43.48
CA THR A 127 -39.75 44.15 -42.48
C THR A 127 -40.27 42.81 -43.05
N ILE A 128 -40.61 42.71 -44.34
CA ILE A 128 -41.20 41.49 -44.93
C ILE A 128 -40.12 40.54 -45.49
N SER A 129 -39.11 41.07 -46.17
CA SER A 129 -38.01 40.28 -46.76
C SER A 129 -37.10 39.66 -45.69
N GLU A 130 -36.77 40.43 -44.65
CA GLU A 130 -35.93 39.92 -43.56
C GLU A 130 -36.61 38.82 -42.74
N SER A 131 -37.94 38.84 -42.61
CA SER A 131 -38.65 37.84 -41.80
C SER A 131 -38.64 36.46 -42.45
N ASP A 132 -38.72 36.39 -43.78
CA ASP A 132 -38.71 35.12 -44.51
C ASP A 132 -37.28 34.59 -44.71
N GLU A 133 -36.27 35.47 -44.85
CA GLU A 133 -34.86 35.06 -44.77
C GLU A 133 -34.49 34.54 -43.37
N LYS A 134 -35.01 35.15 -42.29
CA LYS A 134 -34.86 34.67 -40.91
C LYS A 134 -35.53 33.32 -40.70
N LYS A 135 -36.74 33.08 -41.22
CA LYS A 135 -37.39 31.75 -41.14
C LYS A 135 -36.67 30.68 -41.95
N SER A 136 -36.18 31.02 -43.15
CA SER A 136 -35.45 30.09 -44.00
C SER A 136 -34.09 29.69 -43.40
N SER A 137 -33.34 30.67 -42.85
CA SER A 137 -32.11 30.39 -42.12
C SER A 137 -32.39 29.57 -40.86
N GLN A 138 -33.43 29.89 -40.09
CA GLN A 138 -33.81 29.14 -38.88
C GLN A 138 -34.24 27.69 -39.20
N ALA A 139 -34.91 27.46 -40.34
CA ALA A 139 -35.24 26.11 -40.80
C ALA A 139 -33.98 25.32 -41.19
N ARG A 140 -33.03 25.96 -41.87
CA ARG A 140 -31.73 25.34 -42.22
C ARG A 140 -30.91 25.01 -40.98
N THR A 141 -30.81 25.92 -40.02
CA THR A 141 -30.11 25.66 -38.75
C THR A 141 -30.81 24.58 -37.96
N LYS A 142 -32.15 24.52 -37.97
CA LYS A 142 -32.89 23.43 -37.32
C LYS A 142 -32.57 22.08 -37.95
N THR A 143 -32.60 21.97 -39.29
CA THR A 143 -32.23 20.72 -39.97
C THR A 143 -30.77 20.33 -39.74
N GLN A 144 -29.87 21.30 -39.65
CA GLN A 144 -28.46 21.06 -39.34
C GLN A 144 -28.28 20.56 -37.90
N LEU A 145 -28.95 21.17 -36.94
CA LEU A 145 -28.95 20.74 -35.54
C LEU A 145 -29.59 19.36 -35.36
N ASP A 146 -30.66 19.05 -36.10
CA ASP A 146 -31.29 17.73 -36.07
C ASP A 146 -30.33 16.64 -36.63
N LEU A 147 -29.59 16.96 -37.70
CA LEU A 147 -28.56 16.05 -38.24
C LEU A 147 -27.41 15.83 -37.26
N GLU A 148 -26.87 16.90 -36.68
CA GLU A 148 -25.79 16.84 -35.68
C GLU A 148 -26.25 16.09 -34.42
N THR A 149 -27.49 16.30 -33.98
CA THR A 149 -28.08 15.58 -32.85
C THR A 149 -28.20 14.09 -33.15
N ASN A 150 -28.63 13.71 -34.35
CA ASN A 150 -28.71 12.30 -34.76
C ASN A 150 -27.32 11.65 -34.85
N GLU A 151 -26.33 12.35 -35.41
CA GLU A 151 -24.94 11.86 -35.49
C GLU A 151 -24.34 11.66 -34.09
N LEU A 152 -24.46 12.64 -33.20
CA LEU A 152 -24.01 12.53 -31.81
C LEU A 152 -24.72 11.41 -31.05
N THR A 153 -26.00 11.20 -31.35
CA THR A 153 -26.81 10.13 -30.75
C THR A 153 -26.35 8.75 -31.22
N GLU A 154 -26.09 8.58 -32.51
CA GLU A 154 -25.56 7.34 -33.09
C GLU A 154 -24.17 7.02 -32.52
N VAL A 155 -23.28 8.02 -32.44
CA VAL A 155 -21.95 7.88 -31.84
C VAL A 155 -22.06 7.49 -30.36
N ASN A 156 -22.95 8.12 -29.59
CA ASN A 156 -23.17 7.77 -28.18
C ASN A 156 -23.74 6.35 -28.03
N GLN A 157 -24.69 5.92 -28.86
CA GLN A 157 -25.21 4.55 -28.85
C GLN A 157 -24.12 3.52 -29.20
N GLN A 158 -23.29 3.81 -30.21
CA GLN A 158 -22.19 2.93 -30.58
C GLN A 158 -21.17 2.82 -29.43
N ARG A 159 -20.83 3.95 -28.80
CA ARG A 159 -19.89 3.98 -27.66
C ARG A 159 -20.44 3.23 -26.46
N VAL A 160 -21.69 3.47 -26.06
CA VAL A 160 -22.35 2.77 -24.95
C VAL A 160 -22.51 1.28 -25.25
N GLY A 161 -22.83 0.91 -26.49
CA GLY A 161 -22.89 -0.48 -26.92
C GLY A 161 -21.53 -1.19 -26.87
N ALA A 162 -20.46 -0.50 -27.27
CA ALA A 162 -19.10 -1.02 -27.18
C ALA A 162 -18.64 -1.19 -25.73
N THR A 163 -18.87 -0.19 -24.87
CA THR A 163 -18.53 -0.27 -23.44
C THR A 163 -19.35 -1.34 -22.73
N LYS A 164 -20.63 -1.52 -23.07
CA LYS A 164 -21.46 -2.60 -22.51
C LYS A 164 -20.91 -3.98 -22.85
N ARG A 165 -20.58 -4.23 -24.12
CA ARG A 165 -19.96 -5.51 -24.54
C ARG A 165 -18.61 -5.73 -23.84
N HIS A 166 -17.82 -4.68 -23.67
CA HIS A 166 -16.55 -4.76 -22.96
C HIS A 166 -16.75 -5.09 -21.47
N ALA A 167 -17.74 -4.47 -20.82
CA ALA A 167 -18.10 -4.74 -19.43
C ALA A 167 -18.59 -6.18 -19.25
N GLU A 168 -19.47 -6.67 -20.13
CA GLU A 168 -19.95 -8.06 -20.14
C GLU A 168 -18.82 -9.07 -20.39
N SER A 169 -17.90 -8.77 -21.31
CA SER A 169 -16.70 -9.59 -21.55
C SER A 169 -15.81 -9.63 -20.31
N SER A 170 -15.59 -8.49 -19.65
CA SER A 170 -14.78 -8.40 -18.44
C SER A 170 -15.41 -9.18 -17.28
N LEU A 171 -16.72 -9.11 -17.12
CA LEU A 171 -17.47 -9.92 -16.15
C LEU A 171 -17.33 -11.43 -16.41
N ASN A 172 -17.42 -11.85 -17.67
CA ASN A 172 -17.24 -13.26 -18.04
C ASN A 172 -15.80 -13.74 -17.80
N LEU A 173 -14.80 -12.91 -18.12
CA LEU A 173 -13.40 -13.20 -17.81
C LEU A 173 -13.18 -13.32 -16.31
N LEU A 174 -13.69 -12.37 -15.51
CA LEU A 174 -13.61 -12.41 -14.05
C LEU A 174 -14.27 -13.67 -13.50
N LYS A 175 -15.45 -14.05 -13.99
CA LYS A 175 -16.14 -15.29 -13.59
C LYS A 175 -15.28 -16.53 -13.85
N THR A 176 -14.69 -16.65 -15.03
CA THR A 176 -13.83 -17.81 -15.36
C THR A 176 -12.53 -17.82 -14.56
N SER A 177 -11.95 -16.64 -14.30
CA SER A 177 -10.74 -16.51 -13.49
C SER A 177 -11.01 -16.83 -12.02
N SER A 178 -12.11 -16.30 -11.48
CA SER A 178 -12.63 -16.57 -10.13
C SER A 178 -12.83 -18.06 -9.92
N GLN A 179 -13.53 -18.74 -10.84
CA GLN A 179 -13.73 -20.19 -10.76
C GLN A 179 -12.41 -20.96 -10.71
N ARG A 180 -11.47 -20.64 -11.60
CA ARG A 180 -10.15 -21.30 -11.62
C ARG A 180 -9.35 -21.03 -10.35
N GLN A 181 -9.52 -19.86 -9.74
CA GLN A 181 -8.83 -19.52 -8.50
C GLN A 181 -9.42 -20.30 -7.32
N LEU A 182 -10.75 -20.32 -7.20
CA LEU A 182 -11.45 -21.12 -6.19
C LEU A 182 -11.13 -22.63 -6.33
N ASP A 183 -11.07 -23.16 -7.55
CA ASP A 183 -10.67 -24.55 -7.80
C ASP A 183 -9.22 -24.85 -7.33
N LYS A 184 -8.32 -23.86 -7.36
CA LYS A 184 -6.96 -24.01 -6.82
C LYS A 184 -6.96 -23.94 -5.30
N ASP A 185 -7.74 -23.02 -4.75
CA ASP A 185 -7.89 -22.82 -3.31
C ASP A 185 -8.48 -24.08 -2.65
N ASP A 186 -9.47 -24.72 -3.29
CA ASP A 186 -10.01 -26.02 -2.87
C ASP A 186 -8.96 -27.14 -2.87
N ARG A 187 -8.06 -27.17 -3.85
CA ARG A 187 -6.94 -28.13 -3.88
C ARG A 187 -5.94 -27.87 -2.76
N LEU A 188 -5.70 -26.60 -2.43
CA LEU A 188 -4.85 -26.24 -1.29
C LEU A 188 -5.50 -26.67 0.02
N LEU A 189 -6.81 -26.48 0.18
CA LEU A 189 -7.56 -26.94 1.34
C LEU A 189 -7.54 -28.48 1.49
N ASP A 190 -7.72 -29.23 0.40
CA ASP A 190 -7.55 -30.69 0.39
C ASP A 190 -6.11 -31.11 0.78
N GLY A 191 -5.11 -30.35 0.32
CA GLY A 191 -3.72 -30.50 0.75
C GLY A 191 -3.53 -30.25 2.24
N LEU A 192 -4.12 -29.19 2.78
CA LEU A 192 -4.08 -28.85 4.21
C LEU A 192 -4.77 -29.92 5.06
N GLN A 193 -5.90 -30.46 4.62
CA GLN A 193 -6.58 -31.56 5.33
C GLN A 193 -5.68 -32.80 5.49
N LYS A 194 -4.86 -33.12 4.48
CA LYS A 194 -3.89 -34.22 4.57
C LYS A 194 -2.76 -33.92 5.55
N VAL A 195 -2.34 -32.66 5.65
CA VAL A 195 -1.31 -32.19 6.59
C VAL A 195 -1.84 -32.13 8.02
N MET A 196 -3.12 -31.83 8.23
CA MET A 196 -3.77 -31.82 9.55
C MET A 196 -3.63 -33.13 10.32
N PHE A 197 -3.54 -34.28 9.63
CA PHE A 197 -3.27 -35.56 10.28
C PHE A 197 -1.88 -35.61 10.94
N LYS A 198 -0.89 -34.86 10.42
CA LYS A 198 0.45 -34.73 11.02
C LYS A 198 0.47 -33.84 12.26
N LEU A 199 -0.58 -33.06 12.50
CA LEU A 199 -0.75 -32.26 13.72
C LEU A 199 -1.43 -33.06 14.84
N ALA A 200 -1.80 -34.33 14.60
CA ALA A 200 -2.35 -35.19 15.63
C ALA A 200 -1.40 -35.23 16.84
N PRO A 201 -1.92 -35.19 18.08
CA PRO A 201 -1.09 -35.13 19.28
C PRO A 201 -0.17 -36.34 19.30
N LEU A 202 1.14 -36.10 19.20
CA LEU A 202 2.14 -37.14 19.42
C LEU A 202 1.98 -37.66 20.85
N GLU A 203 2.05 -38.98 21.03
CA GLU A 203 2.09 -39.58 22.36
C GLU A 203 3.26 -38.98 23.18
N SER A 204 2.91 -38.20 24.19
CA SER A 204 3.86 -37.47 25.02
C SER A 204 4.85 -38.43 25.68
N SER A 205 6.12 -38.03 25.80
CA SER A 205 7.12 -38.85 26.51
C SER A 205 6.75 -39.16 27.96
N GLU A 206 5.82 -38.40 28.55
CA GLU A 206 5.27 -38.62 29.88
C GLU A 206 4.60 -40.00 30.05
N THR A 207 4.04 -40.58 28.98
CA THR A 207 3.46 -41.92 29.05
C THR A 207 4.52 -43.02 29.03
N ARG A 208 5.68 -42.77 28.41
CA ARG A 208 6.80 -43.71 28.26
C ARG A 208 7.83 -43.65 29.40
N LEU A 209 7.90 -42.52 30.10
CA LEU A 209 8.76 -42.31 31.27
C LEU A 209 8.53 -43.31 32.44
N PRO A 210 7.28 -43.61 32.88
CA PRO A 210 7.05 -44.52 34.00
C PRO A 210 7.49 -45.95 33.70
N ASP A 211 7.25 -46.43 32.48
CA ASP A 211 7.67 -47.76 32.03
C ASP A 211 9.20 -47.89 32.02
N PHE A 212 9.89 -46.85 31.55
CA PHE A 212 11.34 -46.82 31.57
C PHE A 212 11.91 -46.75 33.01
N ASN A 213 11.28 -45.98 33.89
CA ASN A 213 11.69 -45.91 35.30
C ASN A 213 11.53 -47.27 36.00
N LEU A 214 10.46 -48.00 35.69
CA LEU A 214 10.24 -49.36 36.18
C LEU A 214 11.36 -50.29 35.68
N LEU A 215 11.69 -50.24 34.39
CA LEU A 215 12.76 -51.06 33.79
C LEU A 215 14.14 -50.72 34.38
N SER A 216 14.45 -49.44 34.57
CA SER A 216 15.68 -48.98 35.21
C SER A 216 15.79 -49.48 36.64
N SER A 217 14.70 -49.48 37.41
CA SER A 217 14.70 -50.01 38.78
C SER A 217 14.87 -51.54 38.82
N ALA A 218 14.32 -52.25 37.84
CA ALA A 218 14.51 -53.69 37.69
C ALA A 218 15.96 -54.03 37.34
N LEU A 219 16.61 -53.22 36.49
CA LEU A 219 18.02 -53.39 36.13
C LEU A 219 18.94 -53.22 37.36
N VAL A 220 18.71 -52.19 38.19
CA VAL A 220 19.46 -51.98 39.45
C VAL A 220 19.34 -53.21 40.35
N LYS A 221 18.13 -53.76 40.51
CA LYS A 221 17.89 -54.95 41.35
C LYS A 221 18.58 -56.21 40.83
N LEU A 222 18.57 -56.44 39.52
CA LEU A 222 19.18 -57.62 38.90
C LEU A 222 20.72 -57.54 38.96
N GLU A 223 21.30 -56.41 38.56
CA GLU A 223 22.75 -56.20 38.62
C GLU A 223 23.26 -56.20 40.07
N GLY A 224 22.49 -55.60 41.00
CA GLY A 224 22.81 -55.61 42.42
C GLY A 224 22.85 -57.02 42.99
N LYS A 225 21.87 -57.86 42.62
CA LYS A 225 21.87 -59.26 43.00
C LYS A 225 23.11 -60.01 42.44
N ILE A 226 23.44 -59.82 41.16
CA ILE A 226 24.59 -60.49 40.54
C ILE A 226 25.90 -60.11 41.22
N ILE A 227 26.11 -58.82 41.51
CA ILE A 227 27.33 -58.33 42.16
C ILE A 227 27.41 -58.85 43.60
N LYS A 228 26.32 -58.81 44.37
CA LYS A 228 26.28 -59.35 45.74
C LYS A 228 26.53 -60.86 45.77
N ASP A 229 25.88 -61.62 44.89
CA ASP A 229 26.05 -63.07 44.79
C ASP A 229 27.50 -63.42 44.41
N ARG A 230 28.12 -62.68 43.47
CA ARG A 230 29.52 -62.86 43.09
C ARG A 230 30.49 -62.52 44.22
N THR A 231 30.27 -61.41 44.93
CA THR A 231 31.12 -60.97 46.04
C THR A 231 31.06 -61.97 47.20
N ASN A 232 29.86 -62.46 47.52
CA ASN A 232 29.65 -63.52 48.50
C ASN A 232 30.32 -64.83 48.08
N ALA A 233 30.20 -65.23 46.80
CA ALA A 233 30.84 -66.44 46.30
C ALA A 233 32.37 -66.36 46.42
N THR A 234 32.98 -65.23 46.02
CA THR A 234 34.43 -65.02 46.17
C THR A 234 34.86 -64.98 47.63
N TYR A 235 34.07 -64.37 48.52
CA TYR A 235 34.36 -64.36 49.95
C TYR A 235 34.39 -65.78 50.53
N ILE A 236 33.37 -66.58 50.26
CA ILE A 236 33.31 -67.99 50.70
C ILE A 236 34.44 -68.82 50.09
N GLU A 237 34.78 -68.62 48.81
CA GLU A 237 35.89 -69.29 48.14
C GLU A 237 37.24 -68.95 48.80
N THR A 238 37.48 -67.68 49.13
CA THR A 238 38.71 -67.25 49.83
C THR A 238 38.78 -67.79 51.26
N LEU A 239 37.66 -67.84 51.99
CA LEU A 239 37.61 -68.46 53.32
C LEU A 239 37.91 -69.96 53.26
N HIS A 240 37.39 -70.68 52.26
CA HIS A 240 37.69 -72.09 52.06
C HIS A 240 39.16 -72.33 51.67
N SER A 241 39.74 -71.47 50.82
CA SER A 241 41.15 -71.52 50.47
C SER A 241 42.05 -71.31 51.69
N LEU A 242 41.74 -70.32 52.53
CA LEU A 242 42.50 -69.99 53.73
C LEU A 242 42.37 -71.08 54.82
N ALA A 243 41.19 -71.70 54.94
CA ALA A 243 40.98 -72.83 55.84
C ALA A 243 41.82 -74.07 55.44
N GLY A 244 42.09 -74.26 54.14
CA GLY A 244 42.94 -75.34 53.64
C GLY A 244 44.44 -75.16 53.87
N GLU A 245 44.91 -73.94 54.07
CA GLU A 245 46.35 -73.61 54.28
C GLU A 245 46.77 -73.56 55.76
N THR A 246 45.83 -73.60 56.70
CA THR A 246 46.08 -73.35 58.14
C THR A 246 46.40 -74.59 58.99
N ASP A 247 46.62 -75.77 58.39
CA ASP A 247 46.91 -77.02 59.12
C ASP A 247 48.33 -77.07 59.77
N GLY A 248 49.03 -75.93 59.89
CA GLY A 248 50.42 -75.87 60.36
C GLY A 248 50.91 -74.60 61.09
N PHE A 249 50.08 -73.64 61.48
CA PHE A 249 50.54 -72.40 62.13
C PHE A 249 50.14 -72.23 63.62
N GLU A 250 51.07 -71.68 64.40
CA GLU A 250 51.05 -71.52 65.86
C GLU A 250 49.91 -70.64 66.40
N HIS A 251 49.48 -70.95 67.63
CA HIS A 251 48.21 -70.54 68.23
C HIS A 251 48.08 -69.04 68.59
N GLU A 252 49.18 -68.27 68.60
CA GLU A 252 49.18 -66.82 68.95
C GLU A 252 48.87 -65.90 67.75
N SER A 253 49.23 -66.29 66.53
CA SER A 253 48.92 -65.54 65.30
C SER A 253 47.44 -65.67 64.87
N ARG A 254 46.73 -66.66 65.43
CA ARG A 254 45.32 -66.97 65.10
C ARG A 254 44.34 -65.97 65.70
N GLY A 255 44.64 -65.40 66.86
CA GLY A 255 43.77 -64.39 67.51
C GLY A 255 43.73 -63.07 66.74
N GLN A 256 44.88 -62.61 66.24
CA GLN A 256 44.98 -61.41 65.40
C GLN A 256 44.31 -61.63 64.02
N ALA A 257 44.54 -62.79 63.39
CA ALA A 257 43.91 -63.14 62.11
C ALA A 257 42.37 -63.24 62.19
N VAL A 258 41.80 -63.69 63.33
CA VAL A 258 40.34 -63.74 63.52
C VAL A 258 39.75 -62.34 63.69
N GLN A 259 40.46 -61.43 64.35
CA GLN A 259 40.00 -60.06 64.53
C GLN A 259 40.09 -59.25 63.24
N GLU A 260 41.14 -59.46 62.43
CA GLU A 260 41.26 -58.91 61.08
C GLU A 260 40.18 -59.48 60.14
N ALA A 261 39.87 -60.77 60.23
CA ALA A 261 38.78 -61.38 59.45
C ALA A 261 37.41 -60.81 59.81
N TYR A 262 37.16 -60.48 61.09
CA TYR A 262 35.91 -59.87 61.51
C TYR A 262 35.79 -58.41 61.03
N ALA A 263 36.87 -57.62 61.11
CA ALA A 263 36.91 -56.27 60.57
C ALA A 263 36.69 -56.26 59.05
N LEU A 264 37.31 -57.19 58.31
CA LEU A 264 37.11 -57.36 56.88
C LEU A 264 35.68 -57.80 56.52
N ALA A 265 35.04 -58.62 57.35
CA ALA A 265 33.64 -59.01 57.15
C ALA A 265 32.69 -57.83 57.34
N GLU A 266 32.94 -56.97 58.33
CA GLU A 266 32.17 -55.74 58.57
C GLU A 266 32.36 -54.73 57.42
N GLU A 267 33.58 -54.58 56.90
CA GLU A 267 33.86 -53.78 55.71
C GLU A 267 33.18 -54.34 54.45
N LEU A 268 33.12 -55.68 54.31
CA LEU A 268 32.42 -56.35 53.20
C LEU A 268 30.91 -56.15 53.28
N GLU A 269 30.31 -56.27 54.46
CA GLU A 269 28.89 -55.99 54.67
C GLU A 269 28.55 -54.52 54.37
N SER A 270 29.40 -53.59 54.82
CA SER A 270 29.30 -52.18 54.45
C SER A 270 29.34 -51.99 52.93
N LEU A 271 30.31 -52.59 52.24
CA LEU A 271 30.43 -52.52 50.78
C LEU A 271 29.19 -53.09 50.07
N ILE A 272 28.68 -54.24 50.52
CA ILE A 272 27.48 -54.87 49.96
C ILE A 272 26.24 -53.98 50.09
N THR A 273 26.12 -53.20 51.17
CA THR A 273 25.01 -52.23 51.33
C THR A 273 25.15 -51.03 50.40
N GLU A 274 26.38 -50.63 50.05
CA GLU A 274 26.66 -49.51 49.15
C GLU A 274 26.51 -49.88 47.65
N VAL A 275 26.59 -51.17 47.31
CA VAL A 275 26.44 -51.65 45.91
C VAL A 275 25.16 -51.15 45.24
N ASP A 276 24.01 -51.17 45.95
CA ASP A 276 22.73 -50.76 45.34
C ASP A 276 22.69 -49.25 45.04
N SER A 277 23.25 -48.41 45.92
CA SER A 277 23.29 -46.95 45.72
C SER A 277 24.24 -46.55 44.60
N VAL A 278 25.39 -47.23 44.51
CA VAL A 278 26.36 -47.03 43.41
C VAL A 278 25.77 -47.51 42.08
N LEU A 279 25.07 -48.64 42.06
CA LEU A 279 24.39 -49.13 40.86
C LEU A 279 23.26 -48.21 40.42
N GLU A 280 22.46 -47.70 41.36
CA GLU A 280 21.43 -46.70 41.05
C GLU A 280 22.04 -45.45 40.43
N MET A 281 23.14 -44.94 40.99
CA MET A 281 23.86 -43.78 40.46
C MET A 281 24.43 -44.06 39.06
N THR A 282 25.09 -45.20 38.87
CA THR A 282 25.72 -45.54 37.58
C THR A 282 24.70 -45.81 36.47
N ILE A 283 23.63 -46.56 36.75
CA ILE A 283 22.53 -46.80 35.80
C ILE A 283 21.79 -45.50 35.50
N SER A 284 21.57 -44.65 36.52
CA SER A 284 20.96 -43.33 36.33
C SER A 284 21.80 -42.45 35.42
N ARG A 285 23.13 -42.44 35.60
CA ARG A 285 24.04 -41.64 34.77
C ARG A 285 24.21 -42.21 33.36
N ARG A 286 24.34 -43.54 33.22
CA ARG A 286 24.66 -44.21 31.95
C ARG A 286 23.46 -44.38 31.03
N TYR A 287 22.28 -44.63 31.58
CA TYR A 287 21.09 -44.97 30.79
C TYR A 287 19.94 -43.99 31.02
N ARG A 288 19.59 -43.68 32.28
CA ARG A 288 18.40 -42.85 32.56
C ARG A 288 18.53 -41.42 32.07
N ALA A 289 19.61 -40.72 32.46
CA ALA A 289 19.84 -39.34 32.06
C ALA A 289 19.88 -39.15 30.53
N PRO A 290 20.65 -39.93 29.74
CA PRO A 290 20.66 -39.74 28.29
C PRO A 290 19.32 -40.08 27.62
N ILE A 291 18.59 -41.10 28.11
CA ILE A 291 17.28 -41.46 27.54
C ILE A 291 16.25 -40.38 27.83
N VAL A 292 16.18 -39.88 29.06
CA VAL A 292 15.28 -38.77 29.43
C VAL A 292 15.62 -37.50 28.64
N ASN A 293 16.90 -37.19 28.46
CA ASN A 293 17.33 -36.03 27.67
C ASN A 293 17.00 -36.21 26.17
N ALA A 294 17.20 -37.39 25.61
CA ALA A 294 16.85 -37.70 24.22
C ALA A 294 15.34 -37.63 23.99
N LEU A 295 14.53 -38.13 24.94
CA LEU A 295 13.07 -38.02 24.90
C LEU A 295 12.61 -36.56 24.96
N LYS A 296 13.17 -35.76 25.88
CA LYS A 296 12.88 -34.32 25.97
C LYS A 296 13.26 -33.56 24.70
N LEU A 297 14.41 -33.89 24.11
CA LEU A 297 14.86 -33.29 22.85
C LEU A 297 13.93 -33.67 21.70
N SER A 298 13.54 -34.94 21.61
CA SER A 298 12.58 -35.43 20.61
C SER A 298 11.21 -34.76 20.77
N ASP A 299 10.73 -34.59 22.00
CA ASP A 299 9.46 -33.89 22.27
C ASP A 299 9.56 -32.41 21.89
N ALA A 300 10.65 -31.73 22.25
CA ALA A 300 10.87 -30.34 21.87
C ALA A 300 10.95 -30.16 20.34
N GLN A 301 11.63 -31.08 19.64
CA GLN A 301 11.70 -31.07 18.18
C GLN A 301 10.33 -31.32 17.55
N ALA A 302 9.58 -32.30 18.04
CA ALA A 302 8.22 -32.57 17.57
C ALA A 302 7.27 -31.38 17.81
N GLN A 303 7.38 -30.71 18.96
CA GLN A 303 6.63 -29.49 19.25
C GLN A 303 6.97 -28.35 18.28
N LEU A 304 8.26 -28.17 17.96
CA LEU A 304 8.71 -27.15 17.01
C LEU A 304 8.20 -27.46 15.59
N GLU A 305 8.27 -28.73 15.17
CA GLU A 305 7.69 -29.17 13.90
C GLU A 305 6.17 -28.95 13.88
N GLN A 306 5.45 -29.31 14.94
CA GLN A 306 4.01 -29.07 15.07
C GLN A 306 3.68 -27.57 15.01
N GLN A 307 4.45 -26.72 15.70
CA GLN A 307 4.30 -25.27 15.65
C GLN A 307 4.51 -24.75 14.22
N SER A 308 5.54 -25.21 13.52
CA SER A 308 5.81 -24.79 12.13
C SER A 308 4.68 -25.20 11.19
N TRP A 309 4.10 -26.39 11.38
CA TRP A 309 2.94 -26.83 10.61
C TRP A 309 1.68 -26.02 10.95
N LEU A 310 1.44 -25.71 12.23
CA LEU A 310 0.34 -24.85 12.65
C LEU A 310 0.49 -23.44 12.06
N GLU A 311 1.69 -22.86 12.09
CA GLU A 311 1.98 -21.57 11.49
C GLU A 311 1.74 -21.59 9.98
N TYR A 312 2.18 -22.65 9.29
CA TYR A 312 1.90 -22.85 7.88
C TYR A 312 0.39 -22.93 7.60
N VAL A 313 -0.38 -23.68 8.39
CA VAL A 313 -1.84 -23.78 8.26
C VAL A 313 -2.52 -22.43 8.50
N VAL A 314 -2.14 -21.71 9.55
CA VAL A 314 -2.71 -20.39 9.86
C VAL A 314 -2.39 -19.38 8.76
N ARG A 315 -1.14 -19.33 8.29
CA ARG A 315 -0.73 -18.43 7.21
C ARG A 315 -1.44 -18.72 5.91
N THR A 316 -1.55 -20.00 5.53
CA THR A 316 -2.27 -20.39 4.30
C THR A 316 -3.76 -20.07 4.39
N LEU A 317 -4.40 -20.31 5.53
CA LEU A 317 -5.81 -19.92 5.75
C LEU A 317 -6.00 -18.39 5.72
N HIS A 318 -5.07 -17.63 6.28
CA HIS A 318 -5.09 -16.16 6.22
C HIS A 318 -4.95 -15.65 4.78
N GLU A 319 -3.98 -16.18 4.02
CA GLU A 319 -3.80 -15.85 2.61
C GLU A 319 -5.02 -16.22 1.76
N LEU A 320 -5.67 -17.37 2.04
CA LEU A 320 -6.91 -17.78 1.39
C LEU A 320 -8.04 -16.80 1.69
N ALA A 321 -8.22 -16.42 2.95
CA ALA A 321 -9.25 -15.46 3.37
C ALA A 321 -9.05 -14.09 2.70
N GLN A 322 -7.82 -13.58 2.68
CA GLN A 322 -7.49 -12.30 2.04
C GLN A 322 -7.78 -12.35 0.53
N LYS A 323 -7.36 -13.41 -0.16
CA LYS A 323 -7.64 -13.60 -1.59
C LYS A 323 -9.14 -13.66 -1.89
N THR A 324 -9.93 -14.30 -1.03
CA THR A 324 -11.39 -14.35 -1.23
C THR A 324 -12.05 -13.00 -1.01
N GLU A 325 -11.54 -12.16 -0.10
CA GLU A 325 -12.02 -10.79 0.12
C GLU A 325 -11.68 -9.89 -1.07
N ASP A 326 -10.44 -9.95 -1.56
CA ASP A 326 -9.99 -9.20 -2.75
C ASP A 326 -10.83 -9.58 -3.98
N LEU A 327 -11.12 -10.87 -4.15
CA LEU A 327 -11.97 -11.38 -5.22
C LEU A 327 -13.42 -10.89 -5.07
N ALA A 328 -13.95 -10.86 -3.84
CA ALA A 328 -15.28 -10.34 -3.56
C ALA A 328 -15.38 -8.85 -3.91
N SER A 329 -14.42 -8.03 -3.47
CA SER A 329 -14.35 -6.60 -3.81
C SER A 329 -14.27 -6.38 -5.33
N CYS A 330 -13.39 -7.09 -6.03
CA CYS A 330 -13.28 -6.98 -7.49
C CYS A 330 -14.59 -7.40 -8.22
N THR A 331 -15.28 -8.43 -7.73
CA THR A 331 -16.59 -8.82 -8.29
C THR A 331 -17.66 -7.77 -8.03
N GLN A 332 -17.66 -7.14 -6.86
CA GLN A 332 -18.60 -6.08 -6.53
C GLN A 332 -18.39 -4.86 -7.44
N ASP A 333 -17.15 -4.44 -7.66
CA ASP A 333 -16.82 -3.28 -8.49
C ASP A 333 -17.20 -3.51 -9.97
N THR A 334 -16.91 -4.70 -10.49
CA THR A 334 -17.28 -5.05 -11.87
C THR A 334 -18.79 -5.21 -12.05
N LEU A 335 -19.51 -5.70 -11.04
CA LEU A 335 -20.98 -5.73 -11.04
C LEU A 335 -21.57 -4.31 -10.95
N ALA A 336 -21.00 -3.44 -10.13
CA ALA A 336 -21.42 -2.04 -10.04
C ALA A 336 -21.18 -1.31 -11.38
N TYR A 337 -20.03 -1.51 -12.00
CA TYR A 337 -19.68 -0.94 -13.30
C TYR A 337 -20.60 -1.42 -14.44
N THR A 338 -20.85 -2.74 -14.51
CA THR A 338 -21.77 -3.31 -15.51
C THR A 338 -23.20 -2.82 -15.30
N SER A 339 -23.65 -2.73 -14.05
CA SER A 339 -24.95 -2.16 -13.68
C SER A 339 -25.05 -0.69 -14.09
N ALA A 340 -24.06 0.14 -13.78
CA ALA A 340 -24.03 1.55 -14.16
C ALA A 340 -24.11 1.75 -15.68
N ILE A 341 -23.37 0.97 -16.47
CA ILE A 341 -23.45 1.03 -17.94
C ILE A 341 -24.83 0.58 -18.43
N SER A 342 -25.44 -0.44 -17.80
CA SER A 342 -26.79 -0.87 -18.16
C SER A 342 -27.81 0.24 -17.91
N HIS A 343 -27.70 0.97 -16.80
CA HIS A 343 -28.54 2.13 -16.50
C HIS A 343 -28.33 3.28 -17.48
N VAL A 344 -27.09 3.57 -17.87
CA VAL A 344 -26.79 4.59 -18.89
C VAL A 344 -27.37 4.19 -20.25
N SER A 345 -27.26 2.91 -20.62
CA SER A 345 -27.86 2.37 -21.84
C SER A 345 -29.39 2.50 -21.84
N ASP A 346 -30.04 2.19 -20.71
CA ASP A 346 -31.50 2.28 -20.59
C ASP A 346 -31.97 3.74 -20.58
N ALA A 347 -31.26 4.63 -19.89
CA ALA A 347 -31.53 6.06 -19.88
C ALA A 347 -31.37 6.67 -21.29
N LEU A 348 -30.34 6.24 -22.04
CA LEU A 348 -30.16 6.63 -23.44
C LEU A 348 -31.34 6.14 -24.30
N ALA A 349 -31.75 4.88 -24.14
CA ALA A 349 -32.90 4.34 -24.88
C ALA A 349 -34.22 5.06 -24.58
N GLN A 350 -34.42 5.57 -23.36
CA GLN A 350 -35.62 6.33 -22.95
C GLN A 350 -35.60 7.80 -23.40
N THR A 351 -34.41 8.40 -23.54
CA THR A 351 -34.26 9.82 -23.93
C THR A 351 -34.30 10.02 -25.44
N LEU A 352 -34.05 8.97 -26.23
CA LEU A 352 -34.23 9.05 -27.68
C LEU A 352 -35.72 9.03 -28.06
N PRO A 353 -36.15 9.89 -28.99
CA PRO A 353 -37.45 9.72 -29.65
C PRO A 353 -37.48 8.37 -30.41
N PRO A 354 -38.65 7.69 -30.51
CA PRO A 354 -38.77 6.50 -31.33
C PRO A 354 -38.34 6.81 -32.77
N PRO A 355 -37.68 5.87 -33.47
CA PRO A 355 -37.11 6.13 -34.78
C PRO A 355 -38.22 6.59 -35.72
N SER A 356 -38.15 7.87 -36.14
CA SER A 356 -39.00 8.39 -37.18
C SER A 356 -38.58 7.68 -38.46
N GLN A 357 -39.42 6.78 -38.95
CA GLN A 357 -39.24 6.16 -40.26
C GLN A 357 -38.96 7.25 -41.30
N PRO A 358 -38.04 7.03 -42.25
CA PRO A 358 -37.73 8.02 -43.26
C PRO A 358 -39.00 8.38 -44.05
N PRO A 359 -39.22 9.67 -44.38
CA PRO A 359 -40.38 10.07 -45.16
C PRO A 359 -40.29 9.43 -46.55
N SER A 360 -41.09 8.38 -46.76
CA SER A 360 -41.32 7.82 -48.08
C SER A 360 -41.83 8.93 -48.99
N ARG A 361 -41.18 9.04 -50.14
CA ARG A 361 -41.41 10.02 -51.20
C ARG A 361 -42.90 10.10 -51.57
N LEU A 362 -43.34 11.35 -51.75
CA LEU A 362 -44.40 11.83 -52.64
C LEU A 362 -45.28 10.75 -53.30
N ASP A 363 -46.55 10.66 -52.89
CA ASP A 363 -47.63 10.32 -53.83
C ASP A 363 -48.97 10.99 -53.51
N ARG A 364 -49.24 12.01 -54.33
CA ARG A 364 -50.49 12.39 -55.00
C ARG A 364 -51.81 11.71 -54.57
N LYS A 365 -52.70 12.54 -53.98
CA LYS A 365 -54.19 12.58 -54.05
C LYS A 365 -54.98 11.26 -54.22
N GLN A 366 -55.91 10.98 -53.29
CA GLN A 366 -57.36 11.06 -53.57
C GLN A 366 -58.25 10.85 -52.34
N SER A 367 -59.36 11.58 -52.37
CA SER A 367 -60.53 11.52 -51.48
C SER A 367 -61.31 10.20 -51.66
N VAL A 368 -61.94 9.67 -50.60
CA VAL A 368 -63.38 9.33 -50.49
C VAL A 368 -63.71 8.62 -49.16
N ARG A 369 -64.91 8.95 -48.67
CA ARG A 369 -65.70 8.48 -47.52
C ARG A 369 -65.67 6.98 -47.16
N GLY A 370 -65.89 6.69 -45.87
CA GLY A 370 -66.78 5.58 -45.44
C GLY A 370 -66.28 4.79 -44.21
N PRO A 371 -67.17 4.22 -43.36
CA PRO A 371 -66.97 4.25 -41.90
C PRO A 371 -66.80 2.88 -41.18
N SER A 372 -66.30 2.98 -39.93
CA SER A 372 -66.63 2.14 -38.76
C SER A 372 -65.87 0.79 -38.55
N PRO A 373 -65.93 0.14 -37.35
CA PRO A 373 -64.96 0.35 -36.27
C PRO A 373 -64.48 -0.97 -35.60
N LYS A 374 -63.80 -0.84 -34.44
CA LYS A 374 -63.35 -1.84 -33.43
C LYS A 374 -61.82 -2.07 -33.53
N LYS A 375 -61.01 -2.11 -32.47
CA LYS A 375 -61.28 -2.54 -31.09
C LYS A 375 -60.11 -2.11 -30.16
N ASN A 376 -60.44 -1.41 -29.07
CA ASN A 376 -59.93 -1.53 -27.69
C ASN A 376 -58.40 -1.49 -27.43
N MET A 377 -57.94 -0.47 -26.68
CA MET A 377 -57.73 -0.57 -25.23
C MET A 377 -57.50 0.82 -24.58
N ASN A 378 -58.13 0.96 -23.41
CA ASN A 378 -58.36 2.12 -22.55
C ASN A 378 -57.17 3.06 -22.25
N PRO A 379 -57.45 4.37 -22.08
CA PRO A 379 -56.83 5.17 -21.03
C PRO A 379 -57.88 5.51 -19.97
N ILE A 380 -57.58 5.13 -18.73
CA ILE A 380 -58.34 5.51 -17.55
C ILE A 380 -57.90 6.94 -17.14
N LEU A 381 -58.92 7.74 -16.78
CA LEU A 381 -58.91 9.06 -16.15
C LEU A 381 -58.88 10.30 -17.05
N HIS A 382 -60.04 10.53 -17.67
CA HIS A 382 -60.65 11.86 -17.63
C HIS A 382 -60.84 12.34 -16.18
N ARG A 383 -60.34 13.54 -15.85
CA ARG A 383 -61.03 14.43 -14.92
C ARG A 383 -61.38 15.73 -15.65
N GLN A 384 -62.68 15.80 -15.90
CA GLN A 384 -63.53 16.80 -16.51
C GLN A 384 -63.23 18.24 -16.06
N GLY A 385 -63.34 19.19 -17.01
CA GLY A 385 -63.39 20.62 -16.77
C GLY A 385 -62.62 21.38 -17.85
N VAL A 386 -63.31 22.21 -18.62
CA VAL A 386 -62.74 23.13 -19.62
C VAL A 386 -61.57 23.88 -18.99
N LYS A 387 -60.33 23.57 -19.39
CA LYS A 387 -59.13 24.23 -18.87
C LYS A 387 -58.50 25.04 -19.97
N ASP A 388 -58.42 26.33 -19.73
CA ASP A 388 -57.63 27.30 -20.47
C ASP A 388 -56.21 26.76 -20.69
N PRO A 389 -55.69 26.65 -21.93
CA PRO A 389 -54.38 26.06 -22.22
C PRO A 389 -53.23 26.72 -21.44
N ALA A 390 -53.39 27.98 -21.02
CA ALA A 390 -52.43 28.68 -20.17
C ALA A 390 -52.24 28.01 -18.79
N LEU A 391 -53.31 27.47 -18.19
CA LEU A 391 -53.24 26.81 -16.88
C LEU A 391 -52.61 25.41 -16.98
N GLU A 392 -52.73 24.75 -18.13
CA GLU A 392 -52.07 23.47 -18.37
C GLU A 392 -50.55 23.64 -18.51
N ILE A 393 -50.10 24.67 -19.24
CA ILE A 393 -48.69 25.03 -19.39
C ILE A 393 -48.06 25.39 -18.03
N LEU A 394 -48.77 26.15 -17.18
CA LEU A 394 -48.32 26.47 -15.83
C LEU A 394 -48.22 25.23 -14.93
N GLY A 395 -49.11 24.26 -15.13
CA GLY A 395 -49.06 22.94 -14.48
C GLY A 395 -47.85 22.10 -14.90
N TYR A 396 -47.50 22.08 -16.20
CA TYR A 396 -46.25 21.45 -16.67
C TYR A 396 -45.00 22.10 -16.06
N HIS A 397 -45.06 23.40 -15.79
CA HIS A 397 -44.01 24.11 -15.06
C HIS A 397 -44.16 24.03 -13.53
N GLY A 398 -45.02 23.17 -12.98
CA GLY A 398 -45.12 22.90 -11.54
C GLY A 398 -45.68 24.05 -10.69
N ILE A 399 -46.25 25.09 -11.30
CA ILE A 399 -46.80 26.26 -10.60
C ILE A 399 -48.25 25.97 -10.25
N ARG A 400 -48.54 25.75 -8.96
CA ARG A 400 -49.88 25.41 -8.47
C ARG A 400 -50.65 26.69 -8.15
N ILE A 401 -51.67 26.98 -8.95
CA ILE A 401 -52.63 28.06 -8.68
C ILE A 401 -53.85 27.45 -7.95
N PRO A 402 -54.28 27.99 -6.80
CA PRO A 402 -55.46 27.50 -6.09
C PRO A 402 -56.71 27.53 -6.98
N VAL A 403 -57.44 26.41 -7.01
CA VAL A 403 -58.59 26.18 -7.91
C VAL A 403 -59.77 27.14 -7.62
N GLU A 404 -59.78 27.78 -6.45
CA GLU A 404 -60.84 28.68 -6.00
C GLU A 404 -60.75 30.10 -6.58
N SER A 405 -59.62 30.48 -7.20
CA SER A 405 -59.39 31.85 -7.69
C SER A 405 -59.75 32.08 -9.16
N GLY A 406 -60.23 31.07 -9.88
CA GLY A 406 -60.54 31.21 -11.31
C GLY A 406 -59.40 31.84 -12.13
N THR A 407 -59.74 32.34 -13.33
CA THR A 407 -58.81 33.07 -14.21
C THR A 407 -58.56 34.52 -13.74
N ASP A 408 -58.37 34.75 -12.43
CA ASP A 408 -57.97 36.07 -11.94
C ASP A 408 -56.49 36.30 -12.24
N GLY A 409 -56.21 37.16 -13.23
CA GLY A 409 -54.87 37.43 -13.73
C GLY A 409 -53.89 37.92 -12.66
N GLU A 410 -54.38 38.53 -11.58
CA GLU A 410 -53.55 39.02 -10.48
C GLU A 410 -53.00 37.86 -9.62
N ALA A 411 -53.84 36.88 -9.28
CA ALA A 411 -53.43 35.69 -8.53
C ALA A 411 -52.44 34.81 -9.33
N VAL A 412 -52.67 34.67 -10.65
CA VAL A 412 -51.74 33.98 -11.56
C VAL A 412 -50.41 34.72 -11.64
N SER A 413 -50.43 36.05 -11.76
CA SER A 413 -49.21 36.86 -11.81
C SER A 413 -48.41 36.81 -10.51
N GLN A 414 -49.08 36.74 -9.36
CA GLN A 414 -48.44 36.63 -8.05
C GLN A 414 -47.80 35.25 -7.85
N ALA A 415 -48.49 34.17 -8.25
CA ALA A 415 -47.95 32.81 -8.23
C ALA A 415 -46.76 32.64 -9.19
N LEU A 416 -46.79 33.30 -10.35
CA LEU A 416 -45.66 33.35 -11.29
C LEU A 416 -44.46 34.10 -10.70
N ARG A 417 -44.69 35.26 -10.07
CA ARG A 417 -43.62 36.05 -9.44
C ARG A 417 -42.98 35.31 -8.26
N SER A 418 -43.78 34.65 -7.43
CA SER A 418 -43.24 33.84 -6.32
C SER A 418 -42.47 32.63 -6.83
N ALA A 419 -42.97 31.92 -7.85
CA ALA A 419 -42.26 30.81 -8.47
C ALA A 419 -40.96 31.24 -9.18
N MET A 420 -40.94 32.42 -9.82
CA MET A 420 -39.72 32.98 -10.39
C MET A 420 -38.71 33.34 -9.30
N PHE A 421 -39.14 34.00 -8.23
CA PHE A 421 -38.27 34.36 -7.11
C PHE A 421 -37.70 33.11 -6.42
N GLU A 422 -38.55 32.09 -6.17
CA GLU A 422 -38.13 30.81 -5.60
C GLU A 422 -37.12 30.09 -6.51
N ARG A 423 -37.36 30.05 -7.81
CA ARG A 423 -36.42 29.45 -8.77
C ARG A 423 -35.10 30.21 -8.86
N GLN A 424 -35.15 31.53 -8.83
CA GLN A 424 -33.96 32.37 -8.86
C GLN A 424 -33.15 32.22 -7.57
N SER A 425 -33.82 32.11 -6.42
CA SER A 425 -33.16 31.78 -5.14
C SER A 425 -32.50 30.41 -5.22
N ARG A 426 -33.23 29.36 -5.66
CA ARG A 426 -32.68 28.00 -5.80
C ARG A 426 -31.51 27.94 -6.78
N LEU A 427 -31.54 28.73 -7.86
CA LEU A 427 -30.42 28.84 -8.79
C LEU A 427 -29.21 29.48 -8.10
N HIS A 428 -29.41 30.57 -7.35
CA HIS A 428 -28.35 31.19 -6.57
C HIS A 428 -27.77 30.24 -5.52
N ASP A 429 -28.61 29.47 -4.83
CA ASP A 429 -28.20 28.49 -3.83
C ASP A 429 -27.41 27.35 -4.49
N LEU A 430 -27.88 26.87 -5.64
CA LEU A 430 -27.15 25.87 -6.44
C LEU A 430 -25.81 26.42 -6.90
N GLN A 431 -25.78 27.63 -7.46
CA GLN A 431 -24.55 28.28 -7.90
C GLN A 431 -23.55 28.38 -6.74
N ARG A 432 -23.98 28.90 -5.60
CA ARG A 432 -23.14 29.04 -4.40
C ARG A 432 -22.64 27.69 -3.89
N SER A 433 -23.51 26.68 -3.88
CA SER A 433 -23.15 25.32 -3.49
C SER A 433 -22.14 24.70 -4.46
N THR A 434 -22.32 24.89 -5.76
CA THR A 434 -21.38 24.41 -6.78
C THR A 434 -20.04 25.16 -6.70
N GLU A 435 -20.05 26.47 -6.50
CA GLU A 435 -18.84 27.27 -6.32
C GLU A 435 -18.06 26.81 -5.08
N GLN A 436 -18.75 26.58 -3.96
CA GLN A 436 -18.13 26.07 -2.73
C GLN A 436 -17.60 24.65 -2.91
N SER A 437 -18.35 23.77 -3.55
CA SER A 437 -17.93 22.39 -3.82
C SER A 437 -16.73 22.33 -4.75
N VAL A 438 -16.71 23.14 -5.81
CA VAL A 438 -15.59 23.22 -6.74
C VAL A 438 -14.37 23.83 -6.05
N ALA A 439 -14.54 24.90 -5.29
CA ALA A 439 -13.44 25.51 -4.54
C ALA A 439 -12.84 24.54 -3.50
N ALA A 440 -13.69 23.78 -2.80
CA ALA A 440 -13.24 22.76 -1.84
C ALA A 440 -12.47 21.63 -2.54
N GLN A 441 -12.98 21.12 -3.66
CA GLN A 441 -12.32 20.07 -4.42
C GLN A 441 -10.98 20.53 -5.03
N VAL A 442 -10.91 21.77 -5.52
CA VAL A 442 -9.67 22.37 -6.01
C VAL A 442 -8.66 22.52 -4.87
N ALA A 443 -9.08 23.05 -3.72
CA ALA A 443 -8.21 23.19 -2.55
C ALA A 443 -7.68 21.82 -2.06
N GLU A 444 -8.53 20.80 -2.00
CA GLU A 444 -8.14 19.44 -1.63
C GLU A 444 -7.14 18.86 -2.64
N SER A 445 -7.39 19.04 -3.95
CA SER A 445 -6.46 18.57 -4.98
C SER A 445 -5.10 19.27 -4.93
N ILE A 446 -5.07 20.58 -4.65
CA ILE A 446 -3.83 21.35 -4.50
C ILE A 446 -3.07 20.87 -3.26
N ASN A 447 -3.75 20.69 -2.12
CA ASN A 447 -3.12 20.20 -0.90
C ASN A 447 -2.55 18.79 -1.08
N MET A 448 -3.25 17.92 -1.81
CA MET A 448 -2.77 16.57 -2.12
C MET A 448 -1.52 16.61 -3.00
N VAL A 449 -1.54 17.42 -4.06
CA VAL A 449 -0.39 17.58 -4.98
C VAL A 449 0.80 18.20 -4.25
N ASP A 450 0.57 19.17 -3.37
CA ASP A 450 1.61 19.80 -2.56
C ASP A 450 2.22 18.79 -1.57
N GLY A 451 1.39 17.97 -0.92
CA GLY A 451 1.86 16.87 -0.07
C GLY A 451 2.66 15.82 -0.85
N GLU A 452 2.23 15.43 -2.05
CA GLU A 452 2.98 14.52 -2.93
C GLU A 452 4.31 15.13 -3.40
N LEU A 453 4.33 16.42 -3.75
CA LEU A 453 5.53 17.14 -4.11
C LEU A 453 6.50 17.17 -2.93
N GLN A 454 6.02 17.45 -1.73
CA GLN A 454 6.83 17.48 -0.53
C GLN A 454 7.40 16.10 -0.20
N ASN A 455 6.60 15.04 -0.32
CA ASN A 455 7.09 13.66 -0.18
C ASN A 455 8.17 13.33 -1.22
N LEU A 456 8.01 13.79 -2.46
CA LEU A 456 9.01 13.60 -3.51
C LEU A 456 10.28 14.39 -3.22
N LEU A 457 10.16 15.65 -2.77
CA LEU A 457 11.31 16.47 -2.37
C LEU A 457 12.00 15.88 -1.15
N GLU A 458 11.27 15.37 -0.16
CA GLU A 458 11.82 14.69 1.00
C GLU A 458 12.62 13.46 0.58
N VAL A 459 12.08 12.62 -0.31
CA VAL A 459 12.81 11.46 -0.86
C VAL A 459 14.04 11.90 -1.68
N LEU A 460 13.91 12.96 -2.47
CA LEU A 460 14.99 13.47 -3.32
C LEU A 460 16.14 14.06 -2.48
N TYR A 461 15.82 14.73 -1.38
CA TYR A 461 16.78 15.35 -0.48
C TYR A 461 17.14 14.48 0.74
N ALA A 462 16.53 13.31 0.91
CA ALA A 462 16.75 12.41 2.07
C ALA A 462 18.22 12.03 2.27
N HIS A 463 18.98 11.94 1.18
CA HIS A 463 20.40 11.56 1.20
C HIS A 463 21.32 12.71 0.81
N SER A 464 20.78 13.93 0.69
CA SER A 464 21.48 15.14 0.28
C SER A 464 21.67 16.07 1.50
N PRO A 465 22.82 16.02 2.19
CA PRO A 465 23.05 16.88 3.36
C PRO A 465 23.17 18.37 3.00
N TYR A 466 23.48 18.69 1.74
CA TYR A 466 23.69 20.06 1.23
C TYR A 466 23.01 20.26 -0.13
N ALA A 467 23.30 21.36 -0.83
CA ALA A 467 22.60 21.76 -2.07
C ALA A 467 22.75 20.80 -3.26
N THR A 468 23.71 19.88 -3.23
CA THR A 468 23.94 18.91 -4.31
C THR A 468 23.13 17.64 -4.07
N VAL A 469 22.17 17.35 -4.95
CA VAL A 469 21.28 16.19 -4.86
C VAL A 469 22.07 14.88 -4.97
N HIS A 470 22.12 14.12 -3.88
CA HIS A 470 22.66 12.77 -3.85
C HIS A 470 21.51 11.77 -3.76
N LEU A 471 21.28 10.99 -4.83
CA LEU A 471 20.21 9.98 -4.87
C LEU A 471 20.55 8.70 -4.10
N ALA A 472 21.83 8.49 -3.80
CA ALA A 472 22.32 7.30 -3.11
C ALA A 472 22.86 7.67 -1.73
N ASP A 473 22.59 6.83 -0.73
CA ASP A 473 23.19 6.94 0.58
C ASP A 473 24.72 6.88 0.46
N SER A 474 25.40 7.97 0.84
CA SER A 474 26.86 8.08 0.85
C SER A 474 27.51 6.90 1.59
N LYS A 475 26.90 6.42 2.67
CA LYS A 475 27.41 5.29 3.45
C LYS A 475 27.28 3.96 2.70
N ALA A 476 26.24 3.80 1.88
CA ALA A 476 26.09 2.63 1.03
C ALA A 476 27.11 2.65 -0.12
N LYS A 477 27.38 3.84 -0.67
CA LYS A 477 28.42 4.04 -1.69
C LYS A 477 29.81 3.73 -1.15
N ASP A 478 30.16 4.24 0.03
CA ASP A 478 31.45 3.97 0.67
C ASP A 478 31.64 2.46 0.96
N ARG A 479 30.56 1.77 1.37
CA ARG A 479 30.58 0.31 1.57
C ARG A 479 30.75 -0.45 0.26
N LEU A 480 30.13 0.01 -0.82
CA LEU A 480 30.26 -0.59 -2.14
C LEU A 480 31.68 -0.40 -2.67
N GLU A 481 32.24 0.80 -2.53
CA GLU A 481 33.64 1.07 -2.88
C GLU A 481 34.58 0.18 -2.07
N HIS A 482 34.34 0.01 -0.76
CA HIS A 482 35.12 -0.91 0.06
C HIS A 482 35.03 -2.37 -0.43
N LEU A 483 33.82 -2.84 -0.76
CA LEU A 483 33.61 -4.18 -1.31
C LEU A 483 34.33 -4.36 -2.65
N ASP A 484 34.30 -3.36 -3.54
CA ASP A 484 35.02 -3.40 -4.82
C ASP A 484 36.54 -3.56 -4.59
N HIS A 485 37.10 -2.83 -3.62
CA HIS A 485 38.52 -2.98 -3.26
C HIS A 485 38.82 -4.37 -2.69
N GLU A 486 37.92 -4.96 -1.90
CA GLU A 486 38.07 -6.34 -1.42
C GLU A 486 37.98 -7.38 -2.54
N ILE A 487 37.09 -7.17 -3.52
CA ILE A 487 36.94 -8.03 -4.70
C ILE A 487 38.16 -7.93 -5.60
N GLU A 488 38.69 -6.73 -5.83
CA GLU A 488 39.96 -6.54 -6.56
C GLU A 488 41.11 -7.24 -5.84
N GLY A 489 41.20 -7.11 -4.52
CA GLY A 489 42.18 -7.81 -3.69
C GLY A 489 42.07 -9.34 -3.78
N LEU A 490 40.84 -9.87 -3.78
CA LEU A 490 40.57 -11.29 -3.96
C LEU A 490 40.92 -11.75 -5.38
N GLY A 491 40.59 -10.96 -6.39
CA GLY A 491 40.92 -11.21 -7.78
C GLY A 491 42.43 -11.28 -8.01
N ASP A 492 43.19 -10.38 -7.38
CA ASP A 492 44.65 -10.42 -7.41
C ASP A 492 45.23 -11.58 -6.59
N GLY A 493 44.57 -11.96 -5.49
CA GLY A 493 44.89 -13.19 -4.74
C GLY A 493 44.71 -14.45 -5.58
N ILE A 494 43.61 -14.54 -6.35
CA ILE A 494 43.32 -15.64 -7.26
C ILE A 494 44.31 -15.66 -8.43
N LYS A 495 44.67 -14.51 -9.01
CA LYS A 495 45.72 -14.45 -10.05
C LYS A 495 47.10 -14.88 -9.53
N ARG A 496 47.36 -14.73 -8.23
CA ARG A 496 48.59 -15.18 -7.57
C ARG A 496 48.58 -16.66 -7.19
N LEU A 497 47.40 -17.29 -7.15
CA LEU A 497 47.25 -18.73 -6.99
C LEU A 497 47.62 -19.41 -8.30
N ASP A 498 48.83 -19.94 -8.35
CA ASP A 498 49.35 -20.68 -9.49
C ASP A 498 48.69 -22.07 -9.56
N VAL A 499 47.55 -22.14 -10.26
CA VAL A 499 46.68 -23.32 -10.37
C VAL A 499 47.46 -24.53 -10.89
N ASP A 500 48.48 -24.30 -11.73
CA ASP A 500 49.32 -25.35 -12.30
C ASP A 500 50.18 -26.03 -11.22
N ARG A 501 50.70 -25.27 -10.25
CA ARG A 501 51.45 -25.85 -9.10
C ARG A 501 50.56 -26.68 -8.18
N LEU A 502 49.30 -26.26 -8.00
CA LEU A 502 48.34 -27.02 -7.19
C LEU A 502 47.91 -28.31 -7.90
N ALA A 503 47.75 -28.26 -9.23
CA ALA A 503 47.47 -29.43 -10.06
C ALA A 503 48.65 -30.42 -10.05
N GLU A 504 49.89 -29.95 -10.14
CA GLU A 504 51.09 -30.79 -10.02
C GLU A 504 51.22 -31.43 -8.63
N ALA A 505 50.88 -30.70 -7.57
CA ALA A 505 50.88 -31.22 -6.20
C ALA A 505 49.82 -32.32 -5.98
N GLU A 506 48.63 -32.16 -6.55
CA GLU A 506 47.60 -33.20 -6.49
C GLU A 506 47.93 -34.40 -7.40
N GLN A 507 48.54 -34.16 -8.56
CA GLN A 507 48.96 -35.25 -9.45
C GLN A 507 50.10 -36.07 -8.86
N THR A 508 51.05 -35.43 -8.17
CA THR A 508 52.09 -36.13 -7.40
C THR A 508 51.50 -36.90 -6.22
N ARG A 509 50.53 -36.33 -5.50
CA ARG A 509 49.81 -37.03 -4.42
C ARG A 509 49.03 -38.25 -4.93
N LEU A 510 48.35 -38.13 -6.07
CA LEU A 510 47.63 -39.24 -6.69
C LEU A 510 48.58 -40.32 -7.19
N SER A 511 49.75 -39.97 -7.74
CA SER A 511 50.77 -40.95 -8.12
C SER A 511 51.33 -41.70 -6.89
N ALA A 512 51.60 -41.00 -5.79
CA ALA A 512 52.08 -41.61 -4.55
C ALA A 512 51.05 -42.53 -3.89
N ALA A 513 49.75 -42.27 -4.07
CA ALA A 513 48.68 -43.13 -3.59
C ALA A 513 48.42 -44.36 -4.49
N LEU A 514 48.93 -44.35 -5.73
CA LEU A 514 48.83 -45.49 -6.66
C LEU A 514 50.00 -46.47 -6.51
N ASP A 515 51.16 -45.98 -6.04
CA ASP A 515 52.38 -46.76 -5.79
C ASP A 515 52.45 -47.39 -4.38
N ALA A 516 51.47 -47.09 -3.51
CA ALA A 516 51.29 -47.68 -2.18
C ALA A 516 50.14 -48.69 -2.18
#